data_AF-A0A7G9NZB7-F1
#
_entry.id   AF-A0A7G9NZB7-F1
#
_cell.length_a   1.000
_cell.length_b   1.000
_cell.length_c   1.000
_cell.angle_alpha   90.00
_cell.angle_beta   90.00
_cell.angle_gamma   90.00
#
_symmetry.space_group_name_H-M   'P 1'
#
loop_
_entity.id
_entity.type
_entity.pdbx_description
1 polymer ?
#
loop_
_entity_poly.entity_id
_entity_poly.type
_entity_poly.pdbx_seq_one_letter_code
_entity_poly.pdbx_strand_id
1 'polypeptide(L)' 'MDDDNQQGVKRCAQCGRILQLGEDVLTVEEGVVGPRGLVPLGDMVFFCSARCLSEHFDDRDRPNLPRRIP' A
#
# COMPACT_ATOMS: atom_id res chain seq x y z
N MET A 1 -23.99 14.69 8.93
CA MET A 1 -22.75 14.71 8.09
C MET A 1 -21.67 14.38 9.08
N ASP A 2 -21.58 13.09 9.35
CA ASP A 2 -20.87 12.54 10.50
C ASP A 2 -19.52 12.03 9.96
N ASP A 3 -18.64 12.99 9.69
CA ASP A 3 -17.24 12.79 9.37
C ASP A 3 -16.46 12.56 10.68
N ASP A 4 -16.69 11.43 11.35
CA ASP A 4 -15.97 11.09 12.59
C ASP A 4 -15.22 9.76 12.45
N ASN A 5 -13.92 9.94 12.16
CA ASN A 5 -12.88 9.36 13.01
C ASN A 5 -12.62 7.85 12.90
N GLN A 6 -12.34 7.36 11.68
CA GLN A 6 -11.55 6.14 11.52
C GLN A 6 -10.04 6.46 11.48
N GLN A 7 -9.51 7.24 12.42
CA GLN A 7 -8.06 7.34 12.61
C GLN A 7 -7.56 6.11 13.37
N GLY A 8 -7.78 4.94 12.78
CA GLY A 8 -7.10 3.71 13.18
C GLY A 8 -5.60 3.93 13.04
N VAL A 9 -4.84 3.42 14.01
CA VAL A 9 -3.37 3.50 14.03
C VAL A 9 -2.80 3.14 12.66
N LYS A 10 -2.31 4.14 11.91
CA LYS A 10 -1.74 3.92 10.58
C LYS A 10 -0.37 3.26 10.73
N ARG A 11 -0.08 2.28 9.88
CA ARG A 11 1.21 1.56 9.90
C ARG A 11 1.84 1.60 8.52
N CYS A 12 3.17 1.67 8.49
CA CYS A 12 3.90 1.48 7.25
C CYS A 12 3.70 0.05 6.75
N ALA A 13 3.26 -0.11 5.50
CA ALA A 13 3.03 -1.44 4.93
C ALA A 13 4.31 -2.25 4.71
N GLN A 14 5.48 -1.59 4.64
CA GLN A 14 6.75 -2.28 4.51
C GLN A 14 7.37 -2.68 5.85
N CYS A 15 7.59 -1.72 6.76
CA CYS A 15 8.32 -1.96 8.00
C CYS A 15 7.43 -2.17 9.23
N GLY A 16 6.11 -2.03 9.09
CA GLY A 16 5.13 -2.22 10.17
C GLY A 16 5.12 -1.11 11.25
N ARG A 17 6.01 -0.10 11.13
CA ARG A 17 6.09 1.00 12.10
C ARG A 17 4.78 1.77 12.18
N ILE A 18 4.36 2.13 13.38
CA ILE A 18 3.25 3.05 13.61
C ILE A 18 3.63 4.44 13.09
N LEU A 19 2.76 5.00 12.25
CA LEU A 19 2.89 6.34 11.68
C LEU A 19 2.18 7.31 12.64
N GLN A 20 2.95 8.26 13.17
CA GLN A 20 2.44 9.21 14.16
C GLN A 20 1.63 10.30 13.47
N LEU A 21 0.71 10.91 14.20
CA LEU A 21 -0.03 12.08 13.73
C LEU A 21 0.94 13.23 13.47
N GLY A 22 0.86 13.85 12.29
CA GLY A 22 1.71 14.97 11.89
C GLY A 22 3.06 14.58 11.28
N GLU A 23 3.33 13.28 11.09
CA GLU A 23 4.49 12.81 10.33
C GLU A 23 4.19 12.81 8.81
N ASP A 24 5.21 13.15 8.01
CA ASP A 24 5.15 13.02 6.57
C ASP A 24 5.08 11.55 6.16
N VAL A 25 4.03 11.20 5.41
CA VAL A 25 3.80 9.83 4.94
C VAL A 25 3.53 9.82 3.44
N LEU A 26 3.97 8.76 2.78
CA LEU A 26 3.57 8.47 1.41
C LEU A 26 2.29 7.65 1.43
N THR A 27 1.30 8.07 0.66
CA THR A 27 0.03 7.37 0.52
C THR A 27 -0.10 6.85 -0.90
N VAL A 28 -0.47 5.59 -1.04
CA VAL A 28 -0.63 4.91 -2.33
C VAL A 28 -2.00 4.27 -2.37
N GLU A 29 -2.73 4.47 -3.46
CA GLU A 29 -3.96 3.74 -3.74
C GLU A 29 -3.60 2.44 -4.47
N GLU A 30 -4.09 1.31 -3.97
CA GLU A 30 -3.91 0.03 -4.65
C GLU A 30 -4.81 -0.07 -5.88
N GLY A 31 -4.25 -0.61 -6.95
CA GLY A 31 -4.94 -0.78 -8.21
C GLY A 31 -4.36 -1.93 -9.01
N VAL A 32 -5.15 -2.41 -9.97
CA VAL A 32 -4.71 -3.41 -10.94
C VAL A 32 -4.71 -2.82 -12.34
N VAL A 33 -3.77 -3.28 -13.18
CA VAL A 33 -3.74 -2.90 -14.59
C VAL A 33 -4.76 -3.73 -15.35
N GLY A 34 -5.82 -3.08 -15.84
CA GLY A 34 -6.83 -3.66 -16.71
C GLY A 34 -6.61 -3.33 -18.18
N PRO A 35 -7.43 -3.91 -19.08
CA PRO A 35 -7.32 -3.70 -20.53
C PRO A 35 -7.61 -2.26 -20.98
N ARG A 36 -8.19 -1.43 -20.11
CA ARG A 36 -8.51 -0.02 -20.38
C ARG A 36 -7.72 0.97 -19.52
N GLY A 37 -6.72 0.50 -18.77
CA GLY A 37 -5.92 1.32 -17.86
C GLY A 37 -5.95 0.82 -16.42
N LEU A 38 -5.60 1.70 -15.48
CA LEU A 38 -5.59 1.40 -14.05
C LEU A 38 -7.01 1.28 -13.50
N VAL A 39 -7.29 0.21 -12.76
CA VAL A 39 -8.53 0.02 -12.00
C VAL A 39 -8.21 0.11 -10.51
N PRO A 40 -8.67 1.16 -9.80
CA PRO A 40 -8.45 1.28 -8.37
C PRO A 40 -9.24 0.22 -7.61
N LEU A 41 -8.65 -0.35 -6.56
CA LEU A 41 -9.29 -1.33 -5.68
C LEU A 41 -9.97 -0.66 -4.48
N GLY A 42 -9.70 0.62 -4.24
CA GLY A 42 -10.27 1.41 -3.14
C GLY A 42 -9.51 1.29 -1.81
N ASP A 43 -8.46 0.46 -1.77
CA ASP A 43 -7.59 0.31 -0.60
C ASP A 43 -6.44 1.33 -0.64
N MET A 44 -6.16 1.94 0.51
CA MET A 44 -5.13 2.95 0.70
C MET A 44 -4.03 2.44 1.63
N VAL A 45 -2.79 2.55 1.17
CA VAL A 45 -1.60 2.02 1.84
C VAL A 45 -0.66 3.17 2.19
N PHE A 46 -0.03 3.10 3.37
CA PHE A 46 0.84 4.15 3.88
C PHE A 46 2.29 3.68 4.02
N PHE A 47 3.25 4.58 3.78
CA PHE A 47 4.68 4.32 3.94
C PHE A 47 5.37 5.47 4.65
N CYS A 48 6.32 5.15 5.54
CA CYS A 48 7.10 6.16 6.27
C CYS A 48 8.23 6.78 5.43
N SER A 49 8.57 6.21 4.28
CA SER A 49 9.66 6.71 3.44
C SER A 49 9.58 6.18 2.00
N ALA A 50 10.20 6.90 1.06
CA ALA A 50 10.34 6.47 -0.33
C ALA A 50 11.13 5.17 -0.46
N ARG A 51 12.06 4.90 0.47
CA ARG A 51 12.77 3.63 0.56
C ARG A 51 11.80 2.48 0.85
N CYS A 52 10.95 2.62 1.87
CA CYS A 52 9.94 1.60 2.21
C CYS A 52 8.97 1.37 1.06
N LEU A 53 8.57 2.41 0.35
CA LEU A 53 7.75 2.30 -0.85
C LEU A 53 8.48 1.48 -1.94
N SER A 54 9.72 1.84 -2.24
CA SER A 54 10.51 1.16 -3.27
C SER A 54 10.74 -0.31 -2.94
N GLU A 55 11.12 -0.63 -1.70
CA GLU A 55 11.35 -2.02 -1.27
C GLU A 55 10.07 -2.85 -1.27
N HIS A 56 8.90 -2.23 -1.04
CA HIS A 56 7.61 -2.93 -1.04
C HIS A 56 7.17 -3.38 -2.44
N PHE A 57 7.40 -2.53 -3.44
CA PHE A 57 7.06 -2.80 -4.84
C PHE A 57 8.23 -3.34 -5.67
N ASP A 58 9.37 -3.63 -5.03
CA ASP A 58 10.50 -4.25 -5.71
C ASP A 58 10.18 -5.73 -6.00
N ASP A 59 9.78 -6.02 -7.23
CA ASP A 59 9.45 -7.37 -7.72
C ASP A 59 10.66 -8.35 -7.74
N ARG A 60 11.86 -7.91 -7.33
CA ARG A 60 13.07 -8.74 -7.30
C ARG A 60 12.99 -9.92 -6.34
N ASP A 61 12.16 -9.87 -5.29
CA ASP A 61 11.99 -10.92 -4.28
C ASP A 61 10.62 -11.61 -4.31
N ARG A 62 9.76 -11.33 -5.30
CA ARG A 62 8.51 -12.08 -5.43
C ARG A 62 8.86 -13.49 -5.88
N PRO A 63 8.59 -14.55 -5.08
CA PRO A 63 8.67 -15.91 -5.61
C PRO A 63 7.76 -15.93 -6.85
N ASN A 64 8.35 -16.28 -7.99
CA ASN A 64 7.61 -16.63 -9.21
C ASN A 64 6.71 -17.81 -8.83
N LEU A 65 5.55 -17.54 -8.21
CA LEU A 65 4.61 -18.60 -7.89
C LEU A 65 4.20 -19.18 -9.25
N PRO A 66 4.53 -20.45 -9.54
CA PRO A 66 4.01 -21.08 -10.74
C PRO A 66 2.48 -21.04 -10.64
N ARG A 67 1.83 -20.77 -11.79
CA ARG A 67 0.36 -20.70 -11.90
C ARG A 67 -0.24 -21.89 -11.16
N ARG A 68 -1.16 -21.63 -10.22
CA ARG A 68 -1.91 -22.71 -9.58
C ARG A 68 -2.61 -23.51 -10.68
N ILE A 69 -2.30 -24.81 -10.74
CA ILE A 69 -2.94 -25.82 -11.58
C ILE A 69 -4.41 -25.95 -11.09
N PRO A 70 -5.39 -26.14 -12.00
CA PRO A 70 -6.82 -25.95 -11.71
C PRO A 70 -7.42 -26.95 -10.72
#